data_AF-A0A1J1CBT5-F1
#
_entry.id   AF-A0A1J1CBT5-F1
#
_cell.length_a   1.000
_cell.length_b   1.000
_cell.length_c   1.000
_cell.angle_alpha   90.00
_cell.angle_beta   90.00
_cell.angle_gamma   90.00
#
_symmetry.space_group_name_H-M   'P 1'
#
loop_
_entity.id
_entity.type
_entity.pdbx_description
1 polymer ?
#
loop_
_entity_poly.entity_id
_entity_poly.type
_entity_poly.pdbx_seq_one_letter_code
_entity_poly.pdbx_strand_id
1 'polypeptide(L)' 'MNILFNLLDKYHIKKKKIFDFVLASMAIDHKIKIILTGNDKDFSVIEELNVINPFAT' A
#
# COMPACT_ATOMS: atom_id res chain seq x y z
N MET A 1 16.16 -2.66 -7.53
CA MET A 1 15.67 -3.73 -6.64
C MET A 1 14.17 -3.49 -6.48
N ASN A 2 13.34 -4.46 -6.85
CA ASN A 2 11.91 -4.25 -7.11
C ASN A 2 11.17 -3.87 -5.81
N ILE A 3 10.62 -2.65 -5.70
CA ILE A 3 9.93 -2.14 -4.49
C ILE A 3 8.86 -3.12 -4.01
N LEU A 4 8.15 -3.76 -4.95
CA LEU A 4 7.18 -4.79 -4.66
C LEU A 4 7.75 -5.94 -3.82
N PHE A 5 8.92 -6.49 -4.19
CA PHE A 5 9.52 -7.60 -3.44
C PHE A 5 9.93 -7.16 -2.04
N ASN A 6 10.45 -5.94 -1.88
CA ASN A 6 10.78 -5.40 -0.55
C ASN A 6 9.53 -5.29 0.34
N LEU A 7 8.40 -4.85 -0.21
CA LEU A 7 7.15 -4.79 0.53
C LEU A 7 6.60 -6.18 0.87
N LEU A 8 6.67 -7.13 -0.08
CA LEU A 8 6.23 -8.50 0.15
C LEU A 8 7.04 -9.19 1.24
N ASP A 9 8.36 -8.97 1.26
CA ASP A 9 9.26 -9.49 2.28
C ASP A 9 9.02 -8.81 3.65
N LYS A 10 8.91 -7.48 3.68
CA LYS A 10 8.72 -6.70 4.92
C LYS A 10 7.43 -7.07 5.65
N TYR A 11 6.34 -7.29 4.90
CA TYR A 11 5.00 -7.42 5.48
C TYR A 11 4.42 -8.85 5.41
N HIS A 12 5.20 -9.84 4.97
CA HIS A 12 4.83 -11.27 4.93
C HIS A 12 3.41 -11.52 4.38
N ILE A 13 3.17 -11.05 3.16
CA ILE A 13 1.81 -10.84 2.63
C ILE A 13 1.06 -12.13 2.28
N LYS A 14 -0.23 -12.18 2.67
CA LYS A 14 -1.18 -13.20 2.21
C LYS A 14 -1.55 -12.95 0.75
N LYS A 15 -1.69 -14.03 -0.05
CA LYS A 15 -2.04 -13.98 -1.49
C LYS A 15 -3.21 -13.04 -1.85
N LYS A 16 -4.19 -12.89 -0.95
CA LYS A 16 -5.38 -12.02 -1.17
C LYS A 16 -5.06 -10.52 -1.25
N LYS A 17 -3.88 -10.07 -0.80
CA LYS A 17 -3.48 -8.65 -0.76
C LYS A 17 -2.42 -8.27 -1.81
N ILE A 18 -2.15 -9.16 -2.78
CA ILE A 18 -1.08 -8.95 -3.76
C ILE A 18 -1.32 -7.68 -4.61
N PHE A 19 -2.56 -7.41 -4.99
CA PHE A 19 -2.89 -6.25 -5.82
C PHE A 19 -2.73 -4.92 -5.07
N ASP A 20 -3.09 -4.88 -3.79
CA ASP A 20 -2.89 -3.70 -2.95
C ASP A 20 -1.40 -3.35 -2.85
N PHE A 21 -0.55 -4.36 -2.73
CA PHE A 21 0.90 -4.21 -2.66
C PHE A 21 1.54 -3.82 -3.99
N VAL A 22 1.00 -4.30 -5.11
CA VAL A 22 1.37 -3.81 -6.44
C VAL A 22 1.04 -2.33 -6.56
N LEU A 23 -0.17 -1.90 -6.18
CA LEU A 23 -0.56 -0.50 -6.21
C LEU A 23 0.32 0.37 -5.31
N ALA A 24 0.57 -0.08 -4.08
CA ALA A 24 1.47 0.60 -3.15
C ALA A 24 2.89 0.73 -3.71
N SER A 25 3.42 -0.34 -4.32
CA SER A 25 4.75 -0.33 -4.93
C SER A 25 4.85 0.70 -6.06
N MET A 26 3.81 0.82 -6.90
CA MET A 26 3.76 1.81 -7.96
C MET A 26 3.69 3.24 -7.41
N ALA A 27 2.87 3.46 -6.38
CA ALA A 27 2.76 4.76 -5.72
C ALA A 27 4.13 5.20 -5.16
N ILE A 28 4.82 4.31 -4.44
CA ILE A 28 6.13 4.58 -3.85
C ILE A 28 7.18 4.86 -4.94
N ASP A 29 7.20 4.05 -6.02
CA ASP A 29 8.12 4.24 -7.16
C ASP A 29 7.95 5.62 -7.82
N HIS A 30 6.71 6.09 -7.91
CA HIS A 30 6.36 7.40 -8.46
C HIS A 30 6.44 8.54 -7.43
N LYS A 31 6.96 8.28 -6.22
CA LYS A 31 7.06 9.25 -5.11
C LYS A 31 5.71 9.82 -4.67
N ILE A 32 4.63 9.08 -4.91
CA ILE A 32 3.29 9.40 -4.42
C ILE A 32 3.22 8.95 -2.96
N LYS A 33 2.89 9.89 -2.07
CA LYS A 33 2.81 9.64 -0.62
C LYS A 33 1.39 9.46 -0.10
N ILE A 34 0.36 9.80 -0.89
CA ILE A 34 -1.03 9.80 -0.42
C ILE A 34 -1.84 8.80 -1.24
N ILE A 35 -2.51 7.87 -0.56
CA ILE A 35 -3.54 7.00 -1.16
C ILE A 35 -4.89 7.38 -0.58
N LEU A 36 -5.82 7.72 -1.46
CA LEU A 36 -7.23 7.92 -1.15
C LEU A 36 -7.96 6.61 -1.40
N THR A 37 -8.53 5.98 -0.36
CA THR A 37 -9.18 4.67 -0.49
C THR A 37 -10.24 4.45 0.57
N GLY A 38 -11.34 3.77 0.21
CA GLY A 38 -12.32 3.27 1.17
C GLY A 38 -11.89 1.99 1.91
N ASN A 39 -10.76 1.38 1.50
CA ASN A 39 -10.18 0.20 2.12
C ASN A 39 -8.91 0.54 2.91
N ASP A 40 -8.98 1.58 3.73
CA ASP A 40 -7.85 2.13 4.47
C ASP A 40 -7.18 1.12 5.40
N LYS A 41 -7.95 0.20 5.98
CA LYS A 41 -7.42 -0.87 6.86
C LYS A 41 -6.37 -1.76 6.21
N ASP A 42 -6.46 -1.98 4.90
CA ASP A 42 -5.51 -2.84 4.19
C ASP A 42 -4.25 -2.09 3.77
N PHE A 43 -4.34 -0.78 3.55
CA PHE A 43 -3.21 0.08 3.18
C PHE A 43 -2.50 0.69 4.38
N SER A 44 -3.16 0.81 5.54
CA SER A 44 -2.60 1.43 6.75
C SER A 44 -1.41 0.68 7.34
N VAL A 45 -1.22 -0.59 6.94
CA VAL A 45 -0.03 -1.37 7.31
C VAL A 45 1.23 -0.92 6.57
N ILE A 46 1.10 -0.17 5.47
CA ILE A 46 2.22 0.26 4.63
C ILE A 46 2.69 1.64 5.10
N GLU A 47 3.73 1.63 5.94
CA GLU A 47 4.28 2.84 6.59
C GLU A 47 4.79 3.90 5.61
N GLU A 48 5.12 3.50 4.38
CA GLU A 48 5.61 4.38 3.32
C GLU A 48 4.52 5.28 2.72
N LEU A 49 3.25 5.05 3.05
CA LEU A 49 2.10 5.75 2.48
C LEU A 49 1.22 6.39 3.57
N ASN A 50 0.77 7.61 3.30
CA ASN A 50 -0.30 8.27 4.04
C ASN A 50 -1.64 7.85 3.44
N VAL A 51 -2.42 7.10 4.21
CA VAL A 51 -3.72 6.60 3.78
C VAL A 51 -4.82 7.51 4.30
N ILE A 52 -5.67 7.99 3.40
CA ILE A 52 -6.82 8.82 3.74
C ILE A 52 -8.07 8.08 3.25
N ASN A 53 -9.01 7.84 4.16
CA ASN A 53 -10.33 7.34 3.82
C ASN A 53 -11.31 8.51 3.63
N PRO A 54 -11.70 8.87 2.40
CA PRO A 54 -12.63 9.97 2.16
C PRO A 54 -14.08 9.63 2.56
N PHE A 55 -14.34 8.37 2.92
CA PHE A 55 -15.66 7.86 3.32
C PHE A 55 -15.74 7.55 4.81
N ALA A 56 -14.64 7.65 5.55
CA ALA A 56 -14.67 7.54 7.01
C ALA A 56 -15.29 8.82 7.57
N THR A 57 -16.53 8.70 8.04
CA THR A 57 -17.28 9.78 8.70
C THR A 57 -17.08 9.71 10.21
#